data_AF-A0A7Z9H073-F1
#
_entry.id   AF-A0A7Z9H073-F1
#
_cell.length_a   1.000
_cell.length_b   1.000
_cell.length_c   1.000
_cell.angle_alpha   90.00
_cell.angle_beta   90.00
_cell.angle_gamma   90.00
#
_symmetry.space_group_name_H-M   'P 1'
#
loop_
_entity.id
_entity.type
_entity.pdbx_description
1 polymer ?
#
loop_
_entity_poly.entity_id
_entity_poly.type
_entity_poly.pdbx_seq_one_letter_code
_entity_poly.pdbx_strand_id
1 'polypeptide(L)'
;GASAVYSSAHDLIRFASLHLKKPLADQKSPLSDKWIDEMQRPTVITKPGVGYGVGWRITESEYGFKTVTHTGGMPGVRTRLTLVPSEGIAVAALTNSRSSLPHRVVEQTLATLLPKYAQQRRRASYQRTTPAPPFPWKPPLEWVGYWTGAVETYTGQQAVKLWVQADGDVHVQLNQQLKHLLNQVRLENGFLTGIFPGNLNTPDVNRRPHQLALRIRLRDKQLNGSLTALSLQRGPQNPAPDLPQRSGYALSHWVNLSRKSTLAAPRSLFDGKQLGQWEIIKKNDFEKHGTVTVKNGIIALPAGQPATGIRWKGTFPRNHYEVSLQARRTKGSDFFCGLTFPFNESYLSLIIGGWGGGVTGLSNIDNMAAVENETTGYLDVKDNRWYQVRLRVTPERIRAWIDQEEILDLVTKDHKFSIWWEQEPVRPFGIASWYTAAELRQIRIIPAP
;
A
#
# COMPACT_ATOMS: atom_id res chain seq x y z
N GLY A 1 17.96 22.48 4.90
CA GLY A 1 19.09 22.78 5.80
C GLY A 1 20.15 21.76 5.52
N ALA A 2 21.25 22.19 4.91
CA ALA A 2 22.48 21.40 4.82
C ALA A 2 23.25 21.64 6.12
N SER A 3 23.64 20.56 6.79
CA SER A 3 24.05 20.51 8.20
C SER A 3 25.52 20.89 8.47
N ALA A 4 26.11 21.75 7.64
CA ALA A 4 27.55 22.08 7.74
C ALA A 4 27.84 23.50 8.26
N VAL A 5 26.85 24.39 8.28
CA VAL A 5 27.03 25.81 8.68
C VAL A 5 25.90 26.23 9.61
N TYR A 6 26.26 26.93 10.70
CA TYR A 6 25.31 27.46 11.69
C TYR A 6 25.07 28.95 11.42
N SER A 7 23.82 29.40 11.63
CA SER A 7 23.43 30.81 11.55
C SER A 7 22.64 31.21 12.79
N SER A 8 22.97 32.36 13.38
CA SER A 8 22.20 32.95 14.48
C SER A 8 20.93 33.66 13.97
N ALA A 9 20.06 34.08 14.89
CA ALA A 9 18.94 34.95 14.54
C ALA A 9 19.42 36.27 13.92
N HIS A 10 20.54 36.80 14.42
CA HIS A 10 21.17 38.03 13.92
C HIS A 10 21.61 37.86 12.45
N ASP A 11 22.27 36.75 12.12
CA ASP A 11 22.70 36.47 10.75
C ASP A 11 21.51 36.37 9.79
N LEU A 12 20.42 35.74 10.23
CA LEU A 12 19.20 35.64 9.43
C LEU A 12 18.52 36.98 9.20
N ILE A 13 18.53 37.88 10.19
CA ILE A 13 17.99 39.25 10.02
C ILE A 13 18.89 40.08 9.11
N ARG A 14 20.21 39.96 9.22
CA ARG A 14 21.16 40.58 8.30
C ARG A 14 20.98 40.11 6.87
N PHE A 15 20.77 38.80 6.67
CA PHE A 15 20.42 38.22 5.38
C PHE A 15 19.05 38.74 4.87
N ALA A 16 18.05 38.85 5.74
CA ALA A 16 16.75 39.40 5.38
C ALA A 16 16.85 40.89 4.98
N SER A 17 17.70 41.68 5.63
CA SER A 17 17.94 43.09 5.30
C SER A 17 18.42 43.27 3.86
N LEU A 18 19.32 42.39 3.39
CA LEU A 18 19.74 42.34 1.99
C LEU A 18 18.53 42.08 1.08
N HIS A 19 17.72 41.06 1.38
CA HIS A 19 16.52 40.72 0.59
C HIS A 19 15.37 41.74 0.70
N LEU A 20 15.42 42.65 1.67
CA LEU A 20 14.54 43.83 1.76
C LEU A 20 15.12 45.05 1.03
N LYS A 21 16.27 44.92 0.36
CA LYS A 21 17.00 45.99 -0.32
C LYS A 21 17.42 47.11 0.62
N LYS A 22 17.73 46.75 1.87
CA LYS A 22 18.16 47.66 2.93
C LYS A 22 19.43 47.11 3.61
N PRO A 23 20.56 47.00 2.91
CA PRO A 23 21.81 46.57 3.54
C PRO A 23 22.18 47.51 4.70
N LEU A 24 22.72 46.95 5.78
CA LEU A 24 23.39 47.73 6.83
C LEU A 24 24.68 48.35 6.28
N ALA A 25 25.19 49.38 6.94
CA ALA A 25 26.39 50.11 6.49
C ALA A 25 27.63 49.23 6.29
N ASP A 26 27.74 48.15 7.07
CA ASP A 26 28.82 47.17 7.01
C ASP A 26 28.52 45.97 6.09
N GLN A 27 27.38 45.98 5.37
CA GLN A 27 27.00 44.92 4.44
C GLN A 27 27.28 45.29 2.99
N LYS A 28 28.03 44.44 2.29
CA LYS A 28 28.08 44.44 0.83
C LYS A 28 26.92 43.61 0.29
N SER A 29 26.15 44.17 -0.65
CA SER A 29 25.11 43.41 -1.35
C SER A 29 25.72 42.72 -2.58
N PRO A 30 25.86 41.38 -2.59
CA PRO A 30 26.38 40.66 -3.75
C PRO A 30 25.36 40.59 -4.90
N LEU A 31 24.09 40.93 -4.64
CA LEU A 31 23.00 40.91 -5.61
C LEU A 31 22.46 42.33 -5.82
N SER A 32 22.12 42.67 -7.06
CA SER A 32 21.36 43.88 -7.35
C SER A 32 19.88 43.69 -6.98
N ASP A 33 19.17 44.79 -6.78
CA ASP A 33 17.74 44.79 -6.47
C ASP A 33 16.91 44.00 -7.48
N LYS A 34 17.28 44.09 -8.77
CA LYS A 34 16.66 43.31 -9.85
C LYS A 34 16.78 41.81 -9.60
N TRP A 35 17.95 41.33 -9.21
CA TRP A 35 18.14 39.90 -8.93
C TRP A 35 17.41 39.46 -7.67
N ILE A 36 17.29 40.33 -6.67
CA ILE A 36 16.48 40.07 -5.47
C ILE A 36 15.00 39.92 -5.84
N ASP A 37 14.47 40.79 -6.72
CA ASP A 37 13.10 40.68 -7.22
C ASP A 37 12.86 39.37 -7.97
N GLU A 38 13.81 38.96 -8.81
CA GLU A 38 13.76 37.67 -9.52
C GLU A 38 13.71 36.49 -8.56
N MET A 39 14.51 36.51 -7.47
CA MET A 39 14.46 35.46 -6.45
C MET A 39 13.11 35.38 -5.73
N GLN A 40 12.44 36.52 -5.58
CA GLN A 40 11.12 36.64 -4.93
C GLN A 40 9.95 36.52 -5.92
N ARG A 41 10.21 36.26 -7.20
CA ARG A 41 9.16 35.94 -8.17
C ARG A 41 8.84 34.45 -8.12
N PRO A 42 7.56 34.06 -7.94
CA PRO A 42 7.18 32.65 -8.03
C PRO A 42 7.49 32.08 -9.41
N THR A 43 8.25 30.99 -9.47
CA THR A 43 8.48 30.19 -10.69
C THR A 43 7.67 28.90 -10.68
N VAL A 44 7.27 28.42 -9.49
CA VAL A 44 6.39 27.25 -9.32
C VAL A 44 5.20 27.64 -8.45
N ILE A 45 3.99 27.56 -9.01
CA ILE A 45 2.75 27.83 -8.27
C ILE A 45 2.29 26.55 -7.57
N THR A 46 2.08 26.63 -6.25
CA THR A 46 1.63 25.49 -5.43
C THR A 46 0.13 25.50 -5.18
N LYS A 47 -0.47 26.70 -5.17
CA LYS A 47 -1.90 26.96 -5.11
C LYS A 47 -2.14 28.43 -5.49
N PRO A 48 -3.38 28.86 -5.75
CA PRO A 48 -3.67 30.27 -6.06
C PRO A 48 -3.06 31.21 -5.01
N GLY A 49 -2.25 32.17 -5.47
CA GLY A 49 -1.57 33.16 -4.63
C GLY A 49 -0.38 32.65 -3.80
N VAL A 50 0.07 31.39 -3.99
CA VAL A 50 1.25 30.85 -3.28
C VAL A 50 2.16 30.08 -4.22
N GLY A 51 3.44 30.45 -4.25
CA GLY A 51 4.44 29.74 -5.03
C GLY A 51 5.83 29.75 -4.42
N TYR A 52 6.76 29.13 -5.12
CA TYR A 52 8.18 29.11 -4.80
C TYR A 52 8.96 29.88 -5.86
N GLY A 53 9.83 30.77 -5.41
CA GLY A 53 10.89 31.39 -6.20
C GLY A 53 12.24 30.77 -5.84
N VAL A 54 13.33 31.45 -6.16
CA VAL A 54 14.68 30.95 -5.85
C VAL A 54 14.95 31.09 -4.35
N GLY A 55 14.89 29.98 -3.63
CA GLY A 55 15.18 29.92 -2.19
C GLY A 55 14.07 30.47 -1.27
N TRP A 56 12.92 30.89 -1.83
CA TRP A 56 11.84 31.52 -1.09
C TRP A 56 10.48 30.93 -1.41
N ARG A 57 9.62 30.83 -0.38
CA ARG A 57 8.18 30.66 -0.55
C ARG A 57 7.53 32.03 -0.50
N ILE A 58 6.71 32.33 -1.51
CA ILE A 58 6.01 33.60 -1.65
C ILE A 58 4.51 33.37 -1.50
N THR A 59 3.89 34.18 -0.66
CA THR A 59 2.43 34.26 -0.51
C THR A 59 2.01 35.67 -0.89
N GLU A 60 1.22 35.82 -1.95
CA GLU A 60 0.81 37.14 -2.46
C GLU A 60 -0.08 37.89 -1.46
N SER A 61 -0.86 37.17 -0.64
CA SER A 61 -1.64 37.74 0.45
C SER A 61 -1.75 36.80 1.64
N GLU A 62 -0.85 36.96 2.61
CA GLU A 62 -0.93 36.35 3.94
C GLU A 62 -1.55 37.38 4.89
N TYR A 63 -2.85 37.25 5.15
CA TYR A 63 -3.63 38.19 5.96
C TYR A 63 -3.47 39.66 5.49
N GLY A 64 -3.46 39.85 4.17
CA GLY A 64 -3.47 41.17 3.54
C GLY A 64 -2.10 41.69 3.11
N PHE A 65 -1.03 40.94 3.36
CA PHE A 65 0.34 41.35 3.02
C PHE A 65 1.03 40.29 2.18
N LYS A 66 1.86 40.74 1.22
CA LYS A 66 2.77 39.83 0.54
C LYS A 66 3.86 39.40 1.50
N THR A 67 4.03 38.09 1.67
CA THR A 67 5.08 37.52 2.52
C THR A 67 6.07 36.70 1.71
N VAL A 68 7.35 36.86 2.03
CA VAL A 68 8.46 36.08 1.48
C VAL A 68 9.08 35.31 2.64
N THR A 69 9.02 33.98 2.58
CA THR A 69 9.25 33.14 3.75
C THR A 69 10.14 31.95 3.44
N HIS A 70 10.92 31.55 4.43
CA HIS A 70 11.64 30.29 4.39
C HIS A 70 11.57 29.62 5.76
N THR A 71 11.56 28.29 5.76
CA THR A 71 11.44 27.48 6.98
C THR A 71 12.62 26.53 7.08
N GLY A 72 13.12 26.35 8.30
CA GLY A 72 14.10 25.32 8.63
C GLY A 72 13.48 24.30 9.57
N GLY A 73 13.65 23.02 9.28
CA GLY A 73 13.15 21.96 10.15
C GLY A 73 14.07 20.76 10.15
N MET A 74 14.57 20.41 11.33
CA MET A 74 15.26 19.16 11.65
C MET A 74 14.72 18.65 13.01
N PRO A 75 15.05 17.44 13.49
CA PRO A 75 14.62 16.97 14.80
C PRO A 75 15.34 17.82 15.84
N GLY A 76 14.59 18.25 16.86
CA GLY A 76 15.12 19.22 17.82
C GLY A 76 15.45 20.60 17.24
N VAL A 77 15.05 20.97 16.02
CA VAL A 77 15.23 22.33 15.49
C VAL A 77 14.03 22.77 14.64
N ARG A 78 13.54 23.99 14.89
CA ARG A 78 12.57 24.67 14.04
C ARG A 78 12.96 26.12 13.85
N THR A 79 12.86 26.60 12.62
CA THR A 79 13.20 27.97 12.21
C THR A 79 12.12 28.51 11.27
N ARG A 80 11.74 29.77 11.48
CA ARG A 80 10.89 30.53 10.57
C ARG A 80 11.54 31.89 10.32
N LEU A 81 11.74 32.22 9.05
CA LEU A 81 12.09 33.56 8.59
C LEU A 81 10.95 34.07 7.70
N THR A 82 10.49 35.29 7.95
CA THR A 82 9.40 35.92 7.19
C THR A 82 9.71 37.38 6.96
N LEU A 83 9.63 37.79 5.70
CA LEU A 83 9.80 39.16 5.23
C LEU A 83 8.43 39.68 4.79
N VAL A 84 8.17 40.95 5.07
CA VAL A 84 7.04 41.72 4.55
C VAL A 84 7.62 42.90 3.76
N PRO A 85 7.90 42.73 2.45
CA PRO A 85 8.65 43.71 1.68
C PRO A 85 8.03 45.11 1.65
N SER A 86 6.69 45.21 1.55
CA SER A 86 5.99 46.50 1.50
C SER A 86 6.21 47.36 2.75
N GLU A 87 6.42 46.70 3.90
CA GLU A 87 6.60 47.37 5.19
C GLU A 87 8.07 47.43 5.61
N GLY A 88 8.98 46.82 4.84
CA GLY A 88 10.39 46.71 5.21
C GLY A 88 10.62 45.93 6.51
N ILE A 89 9.77 44.97 6.84
CA ILE A 89 9.83 44.18 8.07
C ILE A 89 10.42 42.80 7.80
N ALA A 90 11.29 42.33 8.70
CA ALA A 90 11.73 40.94 8.76
C ALA A 90 11.61 40.41 10.19
N VAL A 91 11.12 39.18 10.33
CA VAL A 91 11.02 38.48 11.62
C VAL A 91 11.63 37.10 11.48
N ALA A 92 12.58 36.79 12.37
CA ALA A 92 13.21 35.48 12.49
C ALA A 92 12.90 34.89 13.87
N ALA A 93 12.49 33.62 13.91
CA ALA A 93 12.35 32.88 15.16
C ALA A 93 12.96 31.48 15.00
N LEU A 94 13.67 31.04 16.04
CA LEU A 94 14.34 29.74 16.09
C LEU A 94 14.04 29.06 17.42
N THR A 95 14.02 27.73 17.42
CA THR A 95 13.97 26.93 18.64
C THR A 95 14.75 25.64 18.45
N ASN A 96 15.32 25.15 19.55
CA ASN A 96 15.96 23.84 19.68
C ASN A 96 14.95 22.73 20.06
N SER A 97 13.71 22.83 19.56
CA SER A 97 12.64 21.85 19.81
C SER A 97 11.83 21.58 18.54
N ARG A 98 11.12 20.43 18.50
CA ARG A 98 10.18 20.10 17.42
C ARG A 98 8.82 20.79 17.65
N SER A 99 8.83 22.11 17.78
CA SER A 99 7.66 22.92 18.16
C SER A 99 7.19 23.83 17.02
N SER A 100 5.89 24.10 16.95
CA SER A 100 5.32 25.14 16.08
C SER A 100 5.55 26.56 16.61
N LEU A 101 6.21 26.70 17.78
CA LEU A 101 6.42 27.98 18.45
C LEU A 101 7.05 29.06 17.55
N PRO A 102 8.11 28.81 16.73
CA PRO A 102 8.65 29.85 15.86
C PRO A 102 7.63 30.44 14.89
N HIS A 103 6.72 29.60 14.37
CA HIS A 103 5.65 30.08 13.49
C HIS A 103 4.67 30.97 14.26
N ARG A 104 4.24 30.53 15.44
CA ARG A 104 3.33 31.32 16.30
C ARG A 104 3.95 32.64 16.74
N VAL A 105 5.24 32.64 17.09
CA VAL A 105 5.98 33.86 17.48
C VAL A 105 6.04 34.82 16.30
N VAL A 106 6.44 34.36 15.11
CA VAL A 106 6.48 35.22 13.91
C VAL A 106 5.11 35.81 13.60
N GLU A 107 4.06 35.00 13.56
CA GLU A 107 2.69 35.47 13.32
C GLU A 107 2.20 36.46 14.38
N GLN A 108 2.61 36.28 15.64
CA GLN A 108 2.25 37.18 16.73
C GLN A 108 3.02 38.50 16.64
N THR A 109 4.31 38.46 16.36
CA THR A 109 5.13 39.67 16.14
C THR A 109 4.58 40.48 14.98
N LEU A 110 4.26 39.83 13.84
CA LEU A 110 3.64 40.51 12.70
C LEU A 110 2.28 41.10 13.06
N ALA A 111 1.44 40.38 13.81
CA ALA A 111 0.16 40.92 14.28
C ALA A 111 0.34 42.14 15.21
N THR A 112 1.39 42.17 16.03
CA THR A 112 1.71 43.33 16.88
C THR A 112 2.17 44.52 16.04
N LEU A 113 3.00 44.29 15.01
CA LEU A 113 3.54 45.35 14.15
C LEU A 113 2.54 45.87 13.11
N LEU A 114 1.60 45.03 12.65
CA LEU A 114 0.70 45.30 11.53
C LEU A 114 -0.77 45.11 11.94
N PRO A 115 -1.51 46.19 12.28
CA PRO A 115 -2.90 46.10 12.72
C PRO A 115 -3.84 45.42 11.72
N LYS A 116 -3.66 45.66 10.41
CA LYS A 116 -4.42 44.99 9.34
C LYS A 116 -4.20 43.47 9.34
N TYR A 117 -2.95 43.04 9.56
CA TYR A 117 -2.59 41.61 9.64
C TYR A 117 -3.30 40.96 10.84
N ALA A 118 -3.28 41.62 12.00
CA ALA A 118 -3.97 41.15 13.20
C ALA A 118 -5.48 41.00 12.99
N GLN A 119 -6.12 42.00 12.38
CA GLN A 119 -7.56 41.97 12.11
C GLN A 119 -7.94 40.82 11.18
N GLN A 120 -7.21 40.65 10.07
CA GLN A 120 -7.46 39.57 9.10
C GLN A 120 -7.15 38.19 9.68
N ARG A 121 -6.08 38.05 10.47
CA ARG A 121 -5.76 36.81 11.19
C ARG A 121 -6.86 36.41 12.18
N ARG A 122 -7.42 37.37 12.93
CA ARG A 122 -8.57 37.12 13.82
C ARG A 122 -9.79 36.64 13.04
N ARG A 123 -10.15 37.31 11.94
CA ARG A 123 -11.27 36.89 11.06
C ARG A 123 -11.09 35.46 10.55
N ALA A 124 -9.88 35.11 10.10
CA ALA A 124 -9.57 33.76 9.63
C ALA A 124 -9.63 32.70 10.75
N SER A 125 -9.25 33.04 12.00
CA SER A 125 -9.36 32.10 13.12
C SER A 125 -10.81 31.75 13.48
N TYR A 126 -11.76 32.69 13.33
CA TYR A 126 -13.18 32.42 13.57
C TYR A 126 -13.81 31.49 12.53
N GLN A 127 -13.29 31.48 11.30
CA GLN A 127 -13.77 30.59 10.24
C GLN A 127 -13.22 29.16 10.34
N ARG A 128 -12.20 28.93 11.18
CA ARG A 128 -11.42 27.69 11.23
C ARG A 128 -11.81 26.75 12.39
N THR A 129 -12.89 27.06 13.12
CA THR A 129 -13.29 26.39 14.36
C THR A 129 -14.02 25.07 14.18
N THR A 130 -14.23 24.59 12.95
CA THR A 130 -14.66 23.21 12.70
C THR A 130 -13.42 22.33 12.47
N PRO A 131 -13.06 21.43 13.42
CA PRO A 131 -12.11 20.38 13.13
C PRO A 131 -12.67 19.57 11.97
N ALA A 132 -11.93 19.48 10.87
CA ALA A 132 -12.28 18.52 9.82
C ALA A 132 -12.26 17.13 10.49
N PRO A 133 -13.36 16.35 10.41
CA PRO A 133 -13.34 15.00 10.93
C PRO A 133 -12.21 14.22 10.25
N PRO A 134 -11.55 13.28 10.95
CA PRO A 134 -10.59 12.40 10.31
C PRO A 134 -11.33 11.68 9.19
N PHE A 135 -11.06 12.05 7.95
CA PHE A 135 -11.59 11.34 6.80
C PHE A 135 -11.01 9.93 6.88
N PRO A 136 -11.82 8.86 6.95
CA PRO A 136 -11.29 7.52 6.78
C PRO A 136 -10.66 7.49 5.38
N TRP A 137 -9.34 7.46 5.32
CA TRP A 137 -8.63 7.38 4.06
C TRP A 137 -8.91 6.02 3.43
N LYS A 138 -9.32 6.02 2.17
CA LYS A 138 -9.39 4.81 1.35
C LYS A 138 -8.27 4.84 0.30
N PRO A 139 -7.46 3.79 0.19
CA PRO A 139 -6.43 3.72 -0.84
C PRO A 139 -7.06 3.69 -2.23
N PRO A 140 -6.44 4.34 -3.22
CA PRO A 140 -6.79 4.07 -4.61
C PRO A 140 -6.59 2.57 -4.94
N LEU A 141 -7.41 2.01 -5.83
CA LEU A 141 -7.34 0.58 -6.19
C LEU A 141 -5.96 0.15 -6.71
N GLU A 142 -5.27 1.05 -7.40
CA GLU A 142 -3.88 0.89 -7.87
C GLU A 142 -2.83 0.86 -6.75
N TRP A 143 -3.22 1.09 -5.49
CA TRP A 143 -2.40 0.84 -4.29
C TRP A 143 -2.77 -0.47 -3.58
N VAL A 144 -4.04 -0.89 -3.63
CA VAL A 144 -4.53 -2.10 -2.95
C VAL A 144 -3.85 -3.36 -3.46
N GLY A 145 -3.15 -4.06 -2.59
CA GLY A 145 -2.47 -5.30 -2.95
C GLY A 145 -1.36 -5.69 -2.00
N TYR A 146 -0.67 -6.76 -2.36
CA TYR A 146 0.55 -7.23 -1.76
C TYR A 146 1.75 -6.77 -2.60
N TRP A 147 2.69 -6.10 -1.96
CA TRP A 147 3.88 -5.51 -2.59
C TRP A 147 5.13 -6.04 -1.91
N THR A 148 6.16 -6.26 -2.71
CA THR A 148 7.47 -6.69 -2.22
C THR A 148 8.58 -5.91 -2.88
N GLY A 149 9.69 -5.74 -2.19
CA GLY A 149 10.89 -5.16 -2.76
C GLY A 149 11.94 -5.00 -1.68
N ALA A 150 12.71 -3.92 -1.75
CA ALA A 150 13.82 -3.70 -0.84
C ALA A 150 13.97 -2.24 -0.43
N VAL A 151 14.60 -2.06 0.73
CA VAL A 151 15.24 -0.82 1.15
C VAL A 151 16.73 -0.92 0.86
N GLU A 152 17.27 0.05 0.15
CA GLU A 152 18.71 0.14 -0.10
C GLU A 152 19.38 0.88 1.06
N THR A 153 20.21 0.15 1.81
CA THR A 153 21.07 0.72 2.86
C THR A 153 22.53 0.63 2.47
N TYR A 154 23.38 1.44 3.09
CA TYR A 154 24.82 1.41 2.83
C TYR A 154 25.50 0.13 3.34
N THR A 155 24.82 -0.68 4.17
CA THR A 155 25.30 -1.99 4.61
C THR A 155 24.70 -3.15 3.81
N GLY A 156 23.82 -2.89 2.84
CA GLY A 156 23.15 -3.90 2.03
C GLY A 156 21.65 -3.67 1.85
N GLN A 157 21.02 -4.54 1.07
CA GLN A 157 19.57 -4.49 0.85
C GLN A 157 18.81 -5.18 2.00
N GLN A 158 17.72 -4.55 2.44
CA GLN A 158 16.79 -5.10 3.43
C GLN A 158 15.46 -5.39 2.74
N ALA A 159 14.97 -6.63 2.81
CA ALA A 159 13.72 -7.01 2.16
C ALA A 159 12.52 -6.32 2.82
N VAL A 160 11.55 -5.87 2.01
CA VAL A 160 10.33 -5.22 2.48
C VAL A 160 9.11 -5.86 1.87
N LYS A 161 8.12 -6.12 2.71
CA LYS A 161 6.77 -6.54 2.34
C LYS A 161 5.78 -5.50 2.82
N LEU A 162 4.83 -5.13 1.94
CA LEU A 162 3.80 -4.15 2.22
C LEU A 162 2.45 -4.71 1.78
N TRP A 163 1.45 -4.65 2.66
CA TRP A 163 0.07 -5.02 2.35
C TRP A 163 -0.79 -3.78 2.50
N VAL A 164 -1.41 -3.34 1.41
CA VAL A 164 -2.34 -2.20 1.40
C VAL A 164 -3.74 -2.75 1.22
N GLN A 165 -4.54 -2.74 2.28
CA GLN A 165 -5.90 -3.28 2.28
C GLN A 165 -6.91 -2.24 1.77
N ALA A 166 -8.04 -2.72 1.23
CA ALA A 166 -9.06 -1.85 0.64
C ALA A 166 -9.83 -0.99 1.67
N ASP A 167 -9.78 -1.37 2.94
CA ASP A 167 -10.38 -0.65 4.07
C ASP A 167 -9.51 0.50 4.61
N GLY A 168 -8.25 0.58 4.16
CA GLY A 168 -7.30 1.60 4.62
C GLY A 168 -6.20 1.05 5.53
N ASP A 169 -6.27 -0.21 5.94
CA ASP A 169 -5.19 -0.80 6.74
C ASP A 169 -3.95 -1.05 5.89
N VAL A 170 -2.82 -0.53 6.35
CA VAL A 170 -1.52 -0.75 5.69
C VAL A 170 -0.61 -1.47 6.66
N HIS A 171 -0.07 -2.62 6.26
CA HIS A 171 0.89 -3.37 7.06
C HIS A 171 2.25 -3.40 6.37
N VAL A 172 3.32 -3.35 7.15
CA VAL A 172 4.71 -3.40 6.69
C VAL A 172 5.44 -4.51 7.42
N GLN A 173 6.34 -5.20 6.74
CA GLN A 173 7.29 -6.14 7.34
C GLN A 173 8.67 -5.93 6.71
N LEU A 174 9.69 -5.83 7.56
CA LEU A 174 11.10 -5.76 7.14
C LEU A 174 11.76 -7.11 7.43
N ASN A 175 12.39 -7.71 6.42
CA ASN A 175 13.02 -9.02 6.51
C ASN A 175 12.09 -10.06 7.18
N GLN A 176 12.59 -10.70 8.24
CA GLN A 176 11.88 -11.65 9.09
C GLN A 176 11.35 -11.02 10.40
N GLN A 177 11.36 -9.68 10.52
CA GLN A 177 10.78 -9.00 11.68
C GLN A 177 9.25 -9.20 11.72
N LEU A 178 8.63 -8.85 12.85
CA LEU A 178 7.18 -8.91 12.98
C LEU A 178 6.48 -8.01 11.94
N LYS A 179 5.32 -8.45 11.47
CA LYS A 179 4.44 -7.64 10.62
C LYS A 179 3.80 -6.56 11.50
N HIS A 180 3.98 -5.30 11.13
CA HIS A 180 3.45 -4.15 11.88
C HIS A 180 2.39 -3.39 11.09
N LEU A 181 1.40 -2.84 11.79
CA LEU A 181 0.50 -1.83 11.24
C LEU A 181 1.27 -0.53 11.01
N LEU A 182 1.07 0.09 9.84
CA LEU A 182 1.53 1.43 9.55
C LEU A 182 0.58 2.42 10.21
N ASN A 183 1.09 3.16 11.18
CA ASN A 183 0.30 4.12 11.95
C ASN A 183 0.37 5.52 11.34
N GLN A 184 -0.61 6.36 11.70
CA GLN A 184 -0.69 7.76 11.24
C GLN A 184 -0.64 7.89 9.72
N VAL A 185 -1.33 6.98 9.03
CA VAL A 185 -1.39 6.95 7.58
C VAL A 185 -1.99 8.24 7.04
N ARG A 186 -1.29 8.88 6.11
CA ARG A 186 -1.78 10.06 5.37
C ARG A 186 -1.46 9.91 3.91
N LEU A 187 -2.37 10.37 3.05
CA LEU A 187 -2.12 10.54 1.62
C LEU A 187 -2.16 12.03 1.30
N GLU A 188 -0.99 12.64 1.11
CA GLU A 188 -0.86 14.06 0.81
C GLU A 188 0.00 14.23 -0.44
N ASN A 189 -0.51 14.95 -1.45
CA ASN A 189 0.19 15.21 -2.72
C ASN A 189 0.72 13.94 -3.41
N GLY A 190 -0.06 12.85 -3.34
CA GLY A 190 0.29 11.54 -3.91
C GLY A 190 1.32 10.74 -3.11
N PHE A 191 1.77 11.21 -1.95
CA PHE A 191 2.62 10.44 -1.06
C PHE A 191 1.80 9.81 0.06
N LEU A 192 1.90 8.49 0.20
CA LEU A 192 1.50 7.78 1.39
C LEU A 192 2.61 7.92 2.42
N THR A 193 2.27 8.44 3.60
CA THR A 193 3.19 8.53 4.73
C THR A 193 2.64 7.77 5.92
N GLY A 194 3.51 7.20 6.74
CA GLY A 194 3.14 6.64 8.04
C GLY A 194 4.37 6.25 8.84
N ILE A 195 4.14 5.80 10.07
CA ILE A 195 5.19 5.39 11.01
C ILE A 195 4.91 3.99 11.56
N PHE A 196 5.96 3.20 11.78
CA PHE A 196 5.83 1.88 12.37
C PHE A 196 7.10 1.49 13.15
N PRO A 197 7.00 0.60 14.15
CA PRO A 197 8.17 -0.01 14.78
C PRO A 197 8.92 -0.88 13.76
N GLY A 198 10.24 -0.76 13.73
CA GLY A 198 11.06 -1.58 12.85
C GLY A 198 12.52 -1.15 12.94
N ASN A 199 13.41 -2.01 12.45
CA ASN A 199 14.85 -1.74 12.48
C ASN A 199 15.48 -2.04 11.11
N LEU A 200 16.28 -1.11 10.58
CA LEU A 200 17.05 -1.30 9.35
C LEU A 200 18.37 -2.06 9.58
N ASN A 201 18.74 -2.31 10.84
CA ASN A 201 19.95 -3.00 11.28
C ASN A 201 21.25 -2.33 10.80
N THR A 202 21.23 -1.02 10.55
CA THR A 202 22.43 -0.25 10.20
C THR A 202 23.09 0.34 11.46
N PRO A 203 24.43 0.44 11.51
CA PRO A 203 25.15 1.00 12.66
C PRO A 203 24.76 2.43 13.05
N ASP A 204 24.25 3.26 12.14
CA ASP A 204 23.80 4.63 12.43
C ASP A 204 22.41 4.66 13.10
N VAL A 205 21.49 3.83 12.62
CA VAL A 205 20.11 3.69 13.12
C VAL A 205 20.10 3.10 14.53
N ASN A 206 20.97 2.12 14.80
CA ASN A 206 21.04 1.43 16.09
C ASN A 206 21.63 2.26 17.23
N ARG A 207 22.10 3.49 16.98
CA ARG A 207 22.67 4.37 18.02
C ARG A 207 21.63 4.87 19.02
N ARG A 208 20.34 4.84 18.67
CA ARG A 208 19.25 5.36 19.50
C ARG A 208 17.96 4.55 19.29
N PRO A 209 17.09 4.47 20.32
CA PRO A 209 15.72 4.00 20.14
C PRO A 209 15.01 4.82 19.05
N HIS A 210 14.35 4.15 18.12
CA HIS A 210 13.75 4.77 16.95
C HIS A 210 12.47 4.06 16.50
N GLN A 211 11.77 4.71 15.60
CA GLN A 211 10.72 4.15 14.76
C GLN A 211 11.01 4.48 13.31
N LEU A 212 10.42 3.76 12.36
CA LEU A 212 10.63 4.02 10.95
C LEU A 212 9.47 4.84 10.39
N ALA A 213 9.81 5.87 9.62
CA ALA A 213 8.86 6.65 8.84
C ALA A 213 8.94 6.24 7.37
N LEU A 214 7.83 5.73 6.86
CA LEU A 214 7.65 5.40 5.45
C LEU A 214 7.07 6.60 4.73
N ARG A 215 7.64 6.93 3.57
CA ARG A 215 7.07 7.91 2.64
C ARG A 215 7.25 7.39 1.22
N ILE A 216 6.17 6.94 0.59
CA ILE A 216 6.19 6.32 -0.73
C ILE A 216 5.15 6.93 -1.65
N ARG A 217 5.36 6.84 -2.95
CA ARG A 217 4.42 7.27 -3.99
C ARG A 217 4.41 6.22 -5.09
N LEU A 218 3.24 6.01 -5.70
CA LEU A 218 3.12 5.19 -6.90
C LEU A 218 3.67 5.95 -8.11
N ARG A 219 4.64 5.33 -8.81
CA ARG A 219 5.23 5.78 -10.07
C ARG A 219 5.47 4.56 -10.94
N ASP A 220 5.01 4.59 -12.19
CA ASP A 220 5.25 3.50 -13.15
C ASP A 220 4.90 2.10 -12.60
N LYS A 221 3.74 2.00 -11.92
CA LYS A 221 3.23 0.77 -11.25
C LYS A 221 4.12 0.23 -10.12
N GLN A 222 5.12 1.00 -9.66
CA GLN A 222 5.95 0.70 -8.51
C GLN A 222 5.70 1.69 -7.37
N LEU A 223 5.78 1.22 -6.13
CA LEU A 223 5.77 2.09 -4.95
C LEU A 223 7.21 2.39 -4.56
N ASN A 224 7.64 3.63 -4.75
CA ASN A 224 9.00 4.05 -4.41
C ASN A 224 9.02 5.35 -3.58
N GLY A 225 10.10 5.51 -2.82
CA GLY A 225 10.28 6.65 -1.93
C GLY A 225 11.35 6.40 -0.87
N SER A 226 11.07 6.78 0.37
CA SER A 226 12.05 6.76 1.46
C SER A 226 11.54 6.04 2.70
N LEU A 227 12.45 5.34 3.38
CA LEU A 227 12.30 4.89 4.75
C LEU A 227 13.36 5.58 5.61
N THR A 228 12.93 6.25 6.66
CA THR A 228 13.82 7.04 7.53
C THR A 228 13.66 6.62 8.96
N ALA A 229 14.75 6.33 9.68
CA ALA A 229 14.66 6.11 11.12
C ALA A 229 14.55 7.45 11.86
N LEU A 230 13.49 7.56 12.67
CA LEU A 230 13.18 8.70 13.51
C LEU A 230 13.47 8.31 14.95
N SER A 231 14.44 8.97 15.59
CA SER A 231 14.69 8.71 17.01
C SER A 231 13.44 9.02 17.85
N LEU A 232 13.13 8.16 18.81
CA LEU A 232 12.14 8.45 19.82
C LEU A 232 12.67 9.53 20.77
N GLN A 233 11.78 10.41 21.24
CA GLN A 233 12.12 11.47 22.18
C GLN A 233 11.18 11.41 23.36
N ARG A 234 11.72 11.70 24.55
CA ARG A 234 10.92 11.90 25.75
C ARG A 234 9.95 13.06 25.57
N GLY A 235 8.69 12.86 25.93
CA GLY A 235 7.67 13.89 25.85
C GLY A 235 6.38 13.50 26.57
N PRO A 236 5.35 14.36 26.56
CA PRO A 236 4.09 14.10 27.28
C PRO A 236 3.40 12.79 26.86
N GLN A 237 3.59 12.38 25.60
CA GLN A 237 3.04 11.13 25.06
C GLN A 237 4.00 9.93 25.19
N ASN A 238 5.25 10.14 25.60
CA ASN A 238 6.24 9.08 25.78
C ASN A 238 7.19 9.44 26.94
N PRO A 239 6.78 9.21 28.20
CA PRO A 239 7.45 9.75 29.39
C PRO A 239 8.69 8.95 29.81
N ALA A 240 9.00 7.86 29.12
CA ALA A 240 10.01 6.88 29.48
C ALA A 240 11.38 7.55 29.75
N PRO A 241 11.98 7.31 30.94
CA PRO A 241 13.16 8.04 31.40
C PRO A 241 14.45 7.70 30.65
N ASP A 242 14.48 6.56 29.96
CA ASP A 242 15.57 6.06 29.10
C ASP A 242 15.60 6.72 27.71
N LEU A 243 14.56 7.47 27.34
CA LEU A 243 14.53 8.17 26.06
C LEU A 243 15.34 9.47 26.09
N PRO A 244 16.14 9.76 25.05
CA PRO A 244 16.93 10.98 24.98
C PRO A 244 16.04 12.24 24.91
N GLN A 245 16.50 13.34 25.52
CA GLN A 245 15.82 14.64 25.46
C GLN A 245 15.87 15.29 24.07
N ARG A 246 16.84 14.90 23.21
CA ARG A 246 17.03 15.45 21.86
C ARG A 246 16.82 14.39 20.79
N SER A 247 16.02 14.72 19.78
CA SER A 247 15.79 13.85 18.62
C SER A 247 16.87 14.03 17.54
N GLY A 248 17.03 13.02 16.67
CA GLY A 248 17.91 13.01 15.50
C GLY A 248 17.28 12.20 14.35
N TYR A 249 17.68 12.50 13.12
CA TYR A 249 17.36 11.67 11.95
C TYR A 249 18.53 10.73 11.72
N ALA A 250 18.25 9.45 11.51
CA ALA A 250 19.22 8.61 10.81
C ALA A 250 19.15 8.88 9.29
N LEU A 251 20.00 8.21 8.53
CA LEU A 251 19.97 8.32 7.07
C LEU A 251 18.57 7.93 6.53
N SER A 252 18.15 8.63 5.48
CA SER A 252 16.96 8.24 4.73
C SER A 252 17.39 7.27 3.65
N HIS A 253 16.75 6.11 3.62
CA HIS A 253 17.07 5.03 2.71
C HIS A 253 16.04 4.93 1.61
N TRP A 254 16.48 4.62 0.39
CA TRP A 254 15.58 4.47 -0.75
C TRP A 254 14.79 3.17 -0.61
N VAL A 255 13.49 3.21 -0.92
CA VAL A 255 12.61 2.04 -0.96
C VAL A 255 12.03 1.91 -2.34
N ASN A 256 12.04 0.70 -2.88
CA ASN A 256 11.35 0.35 -4.10
C ASN A 256 10.56 -0.95 -3.94
N LEU A 257 9.27 -0.93 -4.25
CA LEU A 257 8.36 -2.07 -4.13
C LEU A 257 7.58 -2.29 -5.43
N SER A 258 7.45 -3.54 -5.82
CA SER A 258 6.64 -3.99 -6.95
C SER A 258 5.42 -4.75 -6.45
N ARG A 259 4.27 -4.56 -7.09
CA ARG A 259 3.06 -5.29 -6.74
C ARG A 259 3.21 -6.75 -7.17
N LYS A 260 3.02 -7.66 -6.22
CA LYS A 260 2.97 -9.11 -6.47
C LYS A 260 1.54 -9.58 -6.65
N SER A 261 0.64 -9.19 -5.76
CA SER A 261 -0.78 -9.57 -5.86
C SER A 261 -1.68 -8.36 -5.76
N THR A 262 -2.81 -8.39 -6.47
CA THR A 262 -3.93 -7.47 -6.23
C THR A 262 -4.71 -7.84 -4.97
N LEU A 263 -4.46 -9.02 -4.41
CA LEU A 263 -4.98 -9.46 -3.13
C LEU A 263 -4.04 -9.01 -2.00
N ALA A 264 -4.54 -8.18 -1.08
CA ALA A 264 -3.75 -7.64 0.03
C ALA A 264 -3.81 -8.50 1.30
N ALA A 265 -4.84 -9.34 1.45
CA ALA A 265 -5.05 -10.15 2.63
C ALA A 265 -5.85 -11.41 2.29
N PRO A 266 -5.79 -12.47 3.12
CA PRO A 266 -6.70 -13.60 3.00
C PRO A 266 -8.15 -13.15 2.93
N ARG A 267 -8.93 -13.72 2.01
CA ARG A 267 -10.36 -13.44 1.83
C ARG A 267 -11.14 -14.75 1.78
N SER A 268 -12.20 -14.85 2.57
CA SER A 268 -13.17 -15.94 2.40
C SER A 268 -13.98 -15.69 1.14
N LEU A 269 -14.08 -16.70 0.27
CA LEU A 269 -14.97 -16.66 -0.90
C LEU A 269 -16.35 -17.25 -0.54
N PHE A 270 -16.52 -17.85 0.63
CA PHE A 270 -17.80 -18.36 1.08
C PHE A 270 -18.01 -18.03 2.57
N ASP A 271 -19.15 -17.42 2.90
CA ASP A 271 -19.49 -17.00 4.26
C ASP A 271 -20.16 -18.09 5.11
N GLY A 272 -20.46 -19.25 4.49
CA GLY A 272 -21.14 -20.37 5.13
C GLY A 272 -22.66 -20.23 5.22
N LYS A 273 -23.23 -19.13 4.75
CA LYS A 273 -24.66 -18.81 4.89
C LYS A 273 -25.37 -18.79 3.54
N GLN A 274 -24.74 -18.23 2.51
CA GLN A 274 -25.34 -18.02 1.19
C GLN A 274 -24.29 -18.08 0.08
N LEU A 275 -24.74 -18.19 -1.18
CA LEU A 275 -23.84 -18.16 -2.34
C LEU A 275 -23.14 -16.80 -2.50
N GLY A 276 -23.77 -15.69 -2.09
CA GLY A 276 -23.16 -14.37 -2.18
C GLY A 276 -22.75 -14.01 -3.61
N GLN A 277 -21.44 -13.90 -3.88
CA GLN A 277 -20.89 -13.60 -5.21
C GLN A 277 -20.73 -14.84 -6.11
N TRP A 278 -21.04 -16.04 -5.61
CA TRP A 278 -21.13 -17.24 -6.43
C TRP A 278 -22.41 -17.25 -7.26
N GLU A 279 -22.27 -17.57 -8.53
CA GLU A 279 -23.36 -17.72 -9.47
C GLU A 279 -23.42 -19.16 -9.96
N ILE A 280 -24.62 -19.72 -9.96
CA ILE A 280 -24.90 -21.05 -10.54
C ILE A 280 -24.79 -20.91 -12.06
N ILE A 281 -24.00 -21.80 -12.67
CA ILE A 281 -23.81 -21.83 -14.12
C ILE A 281 -25.03 -22.52 -14.76
N LYS A 282 -25.57 -21.94 -15.83
CA LYS A 282 -26.82 -22.40 -16.47
C LYS A 282 -26.73 -22.51 -18.00
N LYS A 283 -25.52 -22.60 -18.54
CA LYS A 283 -25.28 -22.61 -19.99
C LYS A 283 -24.50 -23.85 -20.42
N ASN A 284 -24.69 -24.29 -21.65
CA ASN A 284 -24.00 -25.43 -22.25
C ASN A 284 -24.22 -26.71 -21.40
N ASP A 285 -23.15 -27.44 -21.06
CA ASP A 285 -23.19 -28.67 -20.25
C ASP A 285 -23.74 -28.49 -18.83
N PHE A 286 -24.02 -27.26 -18.41
CA PHE A 286 -24.64 -26.92 -17.13
C PHE A 286 -26.13 -26.58 -17.24
N GLU A 287 -26.75 -26.68 -18.42
CA GLU A 287 -28.18 -26.38 -18.58
C GLU A 287 -29.08 -27.27 -17.71
N LYS A 288 -28.69 -28.54 -17.56
CA LYS A 288 -29.36 -29.51 -16.69
C LYS A 288 -28.60 -29.69 -15.36
N HIS A 289 -28.17 -28.58 -14.76
CA HIS A 289 -27.50 -28.59 -13.47
C HIS A 289 -28.42 -29.09 -12.34
N GLY A 290 -27.82 -29.68 -11.31
CA GLY A 290 -28.50 -30.00 -10.06
C GLY A 290 -28.92 -28.74 -9.29
N THR A 291 -29.93 -28.85 -8.42
CA THR A 291 -30.39 -27.71 -7.61
C THR A 291 -29.36 -27.38 -6.52
N VAL A 292 -28.52 -26.37 -6.77
CA VAL A 292 -27.48 -25.93 -5.83
C VAL A 292 -28.13 -25.36 -4.57
N THR A 293 -27.67 -25.81 -3.41
CA THR A 293 -28.19 -25.35 -2.10
C THR A 293 -27.05 -24.98 -1.16
N VAL A 294 -27.37 -24.15 -0.15
CA VAL A 294 -26.45 -23.84 0.95
C VAL A 294 -27.11 -24.25 2.26
N LYS A 295 -26.46 -25.12 3.03
CA LYS A 295 -26.93 -25.57 4.33
C LYS A 295 -25.75 -25.84 5.26
N ASN A 296 -25.83 -25.41 6.52
CA ASN A 296 -24.83 -25.69 7.55
C ASN A 296 -23.37 -25.40 7.14
N GLY A 297 -23.13 -24.27 6.45
CA GLY A 297 -21.77 -23.94 6.02
C GLY A 297 -21.24 -24.76 4.84
N ILE A 298 -22.12 -25.43 4.10
CA ILE A 298 -21.79 -26.29 2.95
C ILE A 298 -22.58 -25.82 1.73
N ILE A 299 -21.90 -25.72 0.58
CA ILE A 299 -22.53 -25.61 -0.74
C ILE A 299 -22.66 -27.01 -1.29
N ALA A 300 -23.88 -27.47 -1.54
CA ALA A 300 -24.13 -28.73 -2.22
C ALA A 300 -24.31 -28.48 -3.72
N LEU A 301 -23.55 -29.22 -4.53
CA LEU A 301 -23.66 -29.32 -5.98
C LEU A 301 -24.22 -30.71 -6.32
N PRO A 302 -25.54 -30.92 -6.40
CA PRO A 302 -26.09 -32.21 -6.81
C PRO A 302 -25.64 -32.57 -8.24
N ALA A 303 -25.61 -33.86 -8.57
CA ALA A 303 -25.22 -34.31 -9.90
C ALA A 303 -26.11 -33.69 -11.00
N GLY A 304 -25.48 -33.10 -12.01
CA GLY A 304 -26.14 -32.57 -13.20
C GLY A 304 -26.13 -33.58 -14.35
N GLN A 305 -26.63 -33.15 -15.51
CA GLN A 305 -26.59 -33.89 -16.76
C GLN A 305 -25.96 -33.05 -17.90
N PRO A 306 -24.62 -33.07 -18.06
CA PRO A 306 -23.64 -33.81 -17.27
C PRO A 306 -23.14 -33.06 -16.03
N ALA A 307 -23.24 -31.72 -15.96
CA ALA A 307 -22.47 -30.94 -15.00
C ALA A 307 -23.30 -30.05 -14.07
N THR A 308 -22.76 -29.82 -12.87
CA THR A 308 -23.23 -28.77 -11.96
C THR A 308 -22.03 -27.93 -11.56
N GLY A 309 -22.16 -26.61 -11.61
CA GLY A 309 -21.04 -25.74 -11.30
C GLY A 309 -21.46 -24.37 -10.82
N ILE A 310 -20.54 -23.74 -10.10
CA ILE A 310 -20.65 -22.37 -9.62
C ILE A 310 -19.42 -21.58 -10.06
N ARG A 311 -19.62 -20.32 -10.43
CA ARG A 311 -18.55 -19.38 -10.78
C ARG A 311 -18.56 -18.15 -9.89
N TRP A 312 -17.39 -17.60 -9.62
CA TRP A 312 -17.22 -16.39 -8.83
C TRP A 312 -17.37 -15.16 -9.71
N LYS A 313 -18.29 -14.26 -9.36
CA LYS A 313 -18.54 -13.00 -10.10
C LYS A 313 -17.64 -11.84 -9.67
N GLY A 314 -17.05 -11.93 -8.48
CA GLY A 314 -16.19 -10.87 -7.96
C GLY A 314 -14.85 -10.81 -8.69
N THR A 315 -14.08 -9.76 -8.42
CA THR A 315 -12.71 -9.65 -8.91
C THR A 315 -11.83 -10.77 -8.34
N PHE A 316 -10.95 -11.29 -9.20
CA PHE A 316 -10.06 -12.41 -8.87
C PHE A 316 -8.65 -12.14 -9.43
N PRO A 317 -7.57 -12.33 -8.65
CA PRO A 317 -6.20 -12.12 -9.11
C PRO A 317 -5.81 -13.15 -10.18
N ARG A 318 -4.97 -12.78 -11.15
CA ARG A 318 -4.53 -13.72 -12.20
C ARG A 318 -3.27 -14.51 -11.86
N ASN A 319 -2.48 -14.02 -10.91
CA ASN A 319 -1.24 -14.65 -10.40
C ASN A 319 -1.02 -14.26 -8.94
N HIS A 320 -0.02 -14.88 -8.31
CA HIS A 320 0.40 -14.62 -6.93
C HIS A 320 -0.77 -14.77 -5.95
N TYR A 321 -1.46 -15.91 -6.05
CA TYR A 321 -2.50 -16.28 -5.10
C TYR A 321 -2.45 -17.78 -4.79
N GLU A 322 -2.98 -18.14 -3.63
CA GLU A 322 -3.27 -19.51 -3.24
C GLU A 322 -4.77 -19.63 -2.93
N VAL A 323 -5.43 -20.62 -3.53
CA VAL A 323 -6.79 -21.02 -3.20
C VAL A 323 -6.73 -22.20 -2.25
N SER A 324 -7.59 -22.19 -1.23
CA SER A 324 -7.78 -23.29 -0.29
C SER A 324 -9.27 -23.58 -0.15
N LEU A 325 -9.68 -24.84 -0.24
CA LEU A 325 -11.07 -25.26 -0.06
C LEU A 325 -11.15 -26.70 0.44
N GLN A 326 -12.30 -27.07 1.00
CA GLN A 326 -12.63 -28.47 1.27
C GLN A 326 -13.72 -28.92 0.31
N ALA A 327 -13.50 -30.06 -0.32
CA ALA A 327 -14.45 -30.69 -1.23
C ALA A 327 -14.65 -32.16 -0.87
N ARG A 328 -15.84 -32.69 -1.12
CA ARG A 328 -16.10 -34.14 -1.07
C ARG A 328 -17.05 -34.58 -2.17
N ARG A 329 -16.83 -35.80 -2.66
CA ARG A 329 -17.80 -36.52 -3.49
C ARG A 329 -18.89 -37.11 -2.62
N THR A 330 -20.16 -36.94 -2.96
CA THR A 330 -21.29 -37.53 -2.22
C THR A 330 -22.00 -38.62 -3.01
N LYS A 331 -21.91 -38.59 -4.34
CA LYS A 331 -22.44 -39.62 -5.25
C LYS A 331 -21.83 -39.46 -6.64
N GLY A 332 -21.69 -40.54 -7.40
CA GLY A 332 -21.24 -40.52 -8.80
C GLY A 332 -19.81 -41.01 -8.93
N SER A 333 -19.29 -40.97 -10.16
CA SER A 333 -18.05 -41.66 -10.50
C SER A 333 -17.01 -40.77 -11.16
N ASP A 334 -17.31 -39.54 -11.54
CA ASP A 334 -16.35 -38.64 -12.20
C ASP A 334 -16.03 -37.43 -11.30
N PHE A 335 -15.37 -36.39 -11.82
CA PHE A 335 -14.76 -35.38 -10.95
C PHE A 335 -15.78 -34.65 -10.08
N PHE A 336 -15.46 -34.56 -8.79
CA PHE A 336 -16.25 -33.81 -7.81
C PHE A 336 -15.70 -32.40 -7.58
N CYS A 337 -14.49 -32.13 -8.06
CA CYS A 337 -13.86 -30.81 -7.98
C CYS A 337 -13.02 -30.55 -9.24
N GLY A 338 -13.66 -30.01 -10.27
CA GLY A 338 -13.02 -29.31 -11.37
C GLY A 338 -12.87 -27.84 -11.01
N LEU A 339 -11.68 -27.43 -10.59
CA LEU A 339 -11.37 -26.06 -10.16
C LEU A 339 -10.80 -25.28 -11.34
N THR A 340 -11.61 -24.42 -11.96
CA THR A 340 -11.17 -23.50 -13.01
C THR A 340 -10.63 -22.21 -12.41
N PHE A 341 -9.46 -21.75 -12.86
CA PHE A 341 -8.80 -20.57 -12.30
C PHE A 341 -8.04 -19.75 -13.34
N PRO A 342 -7.87 -18.43 -13.14
CA PRO A 342 -7.11 -17.58 -14.05
C PRO A 342 -5.61 -17.75 -13.85
N PHE A 343 -4.85 -17.74 -14.95
CA PHE A 343 -3.39 -17.79 -14.95
C PHE A 343 -2.84 -16.94 -16.08
N ASN A 344 -1.98 -15.95 -15.78
CA ASN A 344 -1.48 -14.99 -16.77
C ASN A 344 -2.63 -14.41 -17.63
N GLU A 345 -2.61 -14.60 -18.95
CA GLU A 345 -3.66 -14.15 -19.88
C GLU A 345 -4.72 -15.23 -20.15
N SER A 346 -4.51 -16.47 -19.67
CA SER A 346 -5.34 -17.65 -19.90
C SER A 346 -6.04 -18.15 -18.62
N TYR A 347 -6.59 -19.36 -18.69
CA TYR A 347 -7.24 -20.10 -17.61
C TYR A 347 -6.80 -21.56 -17.67
N LEU A 348 -6.82 -22.23 -16.52
CA LEU A 348 -6.58 -23.66 -16.38
C LEU A 348 -7.68 -24.30 -15.53
N SER A 349 -7.77 -25.62 -15.56
CA SER A 349 -8.58 -26.39 -14.62
C SER A 349 -7.75 -27.45 -13.91
N LEU A 350 -7.79 -27.45 -12.57
CA LEU A 350 -7.33 -28.56 -11.74
C LEU A 350 -8.48 -29.55 -11.60
N ILE A 351 -8.27 -30.79 -12.01
CA ILE A 351 -9.25 -31.87 -11.92
C ILE A 351 -8.91 -32.74 -10.70
N ILE A 352 -9.94 -33.09 -9.92
CA ILE A 352 -9.83 -34.03 -8.80
C ILE A 352 -10.94 -35.07 -8.91
N GLY A 353 -10.52 -36.32 -9.15
CA GLY A 353 -11.40 -37.47 -9.33
C GLY A 353 -11.96 -37.59 -10.75
N GLY A 354 -11.23 -37.18 -11.78
CA GLY A 354 -11.66 -37.29 -13.18
C GLY A 354 -11.51 -38.71 -13.75
N TRP A 355 -11.96 -38.92 -15.00
CA TRP A 355 -11.80 -40.18 -15.76
C TRP A 355 -12.27 -41.42 -15.01
N GLY A 356 -13.53 -41.41 -14.57
CA GLY A 356 -14.08 -42.52 -13.78
C GLY A 356 -13.63 -42.53 -12.32
N GLY A 357 -13.10 -41.40 -11.82
CA GLY A 357 -13.07 -41.13 -10.39
C GLY A 357 -11.68 -41.10 -9.78
N GLY A 358 -10.65 -41.41 -10.57
CA GLY A 358 -9.29 -41.66 -10.08
C GLY A 358 -8.27 -40.60 -10.42
N VAL A 359 -8.46 -39.83 -11.50
CA VAL A 359 -7.40 -38.94 -12.01
C VAL A 359 -7.40 -37.60 -11.28
N THR A 360 -6.19 -37.12 -10.97
CA THR A 360 -5.93 -35.75 -10.54
C THR A 360 -4.93 -35.10 -11.49
N GLY A 361 -4.97 -33.78 -11.64
CA GLY A 361 -3.98 -33.06 -12.47
C GLY A 361 -4.54 -31.79 -13.10
N LEU A 362 -3.66 -31.03 -13.74
CA LEU A 362 -4.04 -29.87 -14.53
C LEU A 362 -4.46 -30.32 -15.92
N SER A 363 -5.59 -29.82 -16.40
CA SER A 363 -6.08 -30.12 -17.75
C SER A 363 -5.71 -29.02 -18.73
N ASN A 364 -5.54 -29.42 -19.99
CA ASN A 364 -5.32 -28.57 -21.15
C ASN A 364 -3.99 -27.78 -21.09
N ILE A 365 -2.94 -28.48 -20.66
CA ILE A 365 -1.54 -28.08 -20.80
C ILE A 365 -1.06 -28.65 -22.14
N ASP A 366 -0.54 -27.80 -23.02
CA ASP A 366 -0.08 -28.21 -24.36
C ASP A 366 -1.13 -28.97 -25.18
N ASN A 367 -2.41 -28.62 -24.96
CA ASN A 367 -3.60 -29.26 -25.53
C ASN A 367 -3.84 -30.73 -25.07
N MET A 368 -3.18 -31.16 -23.99
CA MET A 368 -3.35 -32.48 -23.38
C MET A 368 -4.29 -32.41 -22.18
N ALA A 369 -5.15 -33.42 -22.02
CA ALA A 369 -6.03 -33.49 -20.87
C ALA A 369 -5.27 -33.90 -19.59
N ALA A 370 -5.91 -33.79 -18.41
CA ALA A 370 -5.23 -34.03 -17.13
C ALA A 370 -4.75 -35.48 -16.89
N VAL A 371 -5.17 -36.44 -17.73
CA VAL A 371 -4.68 -37.82 -17.71
C VAL A 371 -3.47 -38.06 -18.64
N GLU A 372 -3.16 -37.08 -19.50
CA GLU A 372 -2.24 -37.26 -20.63
C GLU A 372 -0.92 -36.48 -20.45
N ASN A 373 -0.84 -35.59 -19.46
CA ASN A 373 0.30 -34.70 -19.28
C ASN A 373 1.10 -34.98 -18.01
N GLU A 374 2.22 -34.29 -17.83
CA GLU A 374 3.17 -34.51 -16.74
C GLU A 374 2.61 -34.27 -15.34
N THR A 375 1.47 -33.58 -15.21
CA THR A 375 0.82 -33.31 -13.93
C THR A 375 -0.18 -34.39 -13.52
N THR A 376 -0.29 -35.46 -14.31
CA THR A 376 -1.20 -36.58 -14.04
C THR A 376 -0.83 -37.27 -12.73
N GLY A 377 -1.79 -37.31 -11.82
CA GLY A 377 -1.75 -38.06 -10.59
C GLY A 377 -2.99 -38.92 -10.43
N TYR A 378 -3.01 -39.73 -9.37
CA TYR A 378 -4.12 -40.61 -9.05
C TYR A 378 -4.52 -40.46 -7.57
N LEU A 379 -5.82 -40.49 -7.33
CA LEU A 379 -6.44 -40.44 -6.01
C LEU A 379 -7.55 -41.47 -5.93
N ASP A 380 -7.46 -42.39 -4.96
CA ASP A 380 -8.57 -43.26 -4.60
C ASP A 380 -9.64 -42.45 -3.84
N VAL A 381 -10.61 -41.93 -4.60
CA VAL A 381 -11.67 -41.08 -4.06
C VAL A 381 -12.63 -41.89 -3.21
N LYS A 382 -12.69 -41.56 -1.92
CA LYS A 382 -13.63 -42.08 -0.94
C LYS A 382 -14.84 -41.15 -0.85
N ASP A 383 -16.01 -41.71 -1.10
CA ASP A 383 -17.26 -40.98 -0.99
C ASP A 383 -17.48 -40.52 0.46
N ASN A 384 -18.07 -39.34 0.59
CA ASN A 384 -18.38 -38.66 1.84
C ASN A 384 -17.16 -38.26 2.71
N ARG A 385 -15.93 -38.47 2.22
CA ARG A 385 -14.68 -37.99 2.84
C ARG A 385 -14.37 -36.56 2.39
N TRP A 386 -14.09 -35.67 3.34
CA TRP A 386 -13.59 -34.33 3.04
C TRP A 386 -12.11 -34.36 2.66
N TYR A 387 -11.79 -33.74 1.52
CA TYR A 387 -10.44 -33.53 1.03
C TYR A 387 -10.08 -32.05 1.17
N GLN A 388 -8.93 -31.76 1.79
CA GLN A 388 -8.40 -30.41 1.86
C GLN A 388 -7.57 -30.11 0.62
N VAL A 389 -8.12 -29.31 -0.29
CA VAL A 389 -7.47 -28.93 -1.55
C VAL A 389 -6.78 -27.57 -1.38
N ARG A 390 -5.54 -27.48 -1.86
CA ARG A 390 -4.80 -26.22 -1.99
C ARG A 390 -4.23 -26.10 -3.39
N LEU A 391 -4.32 -24.92 -3.99
CA LEU A 391 -3.74 -24.59 -5.30
C LEU A 391 -3.00 -23.27 -5.19
N ARG A 392 -1.70 -23.26 -5.46
CA ARG A 392 -0.86 -22.06 -5.52
C ARG A 392 -0.48 -21.75 -6.95
N VAL A 393 -0.66 -20.50 -7.34
CA VAL A 393 -0.45 -20.00 -8.70
C VAL A 393 0.53 -18.82 -8.67
N THR A 394 1.75 -19.02 -9.17
CA THR A 394 2.72 -17.95 -9.47
C THR A 394 3.10 -17.99 -10.95
N PRO A 395 3.60 -16.89 -11.54
CA PRO A 395 3.94 -16.87 -12.96
C PRO A 395 4.91 -17.97 -13.39
N GLU A 396 5.80 -18.40 -12.50
CA GLU A 396 6.87 -19.39 -12.74
C GLU A 396 6.48 -20.83 -12.37
N ARG A 397 5.45 -21.01 -11.53
CA ARG A 397 5.10 -22.33 -10.99
C ARG A 397 3.64 -22.45 -10.55
N ILE A 398 3.02 -23.58 -10.86
CA ILE A 398 1.70 -23.98 -10.36
C ILE A 398 1.88 -25.23 -9.50
N ARG A 399 1.38 -25.20 -8.26
CA ARG A 399 1.45 -26.31 -7.31
C ARG A 399 0.10 -26.61 -6.70
N ALA A 400 -0.21 -27.89 -6.49
CA ALA A 400 -1.43 -28.28 -5.79
C ALA A 400 -1.18 -29.37 -4.76
N TRP A 401 -1.97 -29.34 -3.69
CA TRP A 401 -1.93 -30.32 -2.61
C TRP A 401 -3.33 -30.83 -2.29
N ILE A 402 -3.40 -32.10 -1.89
CA ILE A 402 -4.58 -32.73 -1.28
C ILE A 402 -4.15 -33.30 0.07
N ASP A 403 -4.82 -32.92 1.15
CA ASP A 403 -4.53 -33.40 2.51
C ASP A 403 -3.04 -33.27 2.92
N GLN A 404 -2.40 -32.17 2.50
CA GLN A 404 -0.99 -31.84 2.69
C GLN A 404 0.00 -32.56 1.76
N GLU A 405 -0.44 -33.59 1.04
CA GLU A 405 0.36 -34.26 0.01
C GLU A 405 0.39 -33.44 -1.27
N GLU A 406 1.58 -33.19 -1.83
CA GLU A 406 1.73 -32.47 -3.09
C GLU A 406 1.35 -33.40 -4.25
N ILE A 407 0.31 -33.02 -5.00
CA ILE A 407 -0.19 -33.82 -6.12
C ILE A 407 0.36 -33.38 -7.47
N LEU A 408 0.88 -32.14 -7.57
CA LEU A 408 1.58 -31.64 -8.75
C LEU A 408 2.46 -30.44 -8.41
N ASP A 409 3.54 -30.29 -9.17
CA ASP A 409 4.47 -29.16 -9.14
C ASP A 409 5.00 -28.85 -10.55
N LEU A 410 4.28 -27.98 -11.26
CA LEU A 410 4.54 -27.65 -12.66
C LEU A 410 5.33 -26.34 -12.78
N VAL A 411 6.50 -26.39 -13.43
CA VAL A 411 7.18 -25.18 -13.94
C VAL A 411 6.43 -24.69 -15.17
N THR A 412 6.07 -23.42 -15.22
CA THR A 412 5.13 -22.90 -16.23
C THR A 412 5.79 -22.45 -17.53
N LYS A 413 7.11 -22.29 -17.51
CA LYS A 413 7.87 -21.81 -18.67
C LYS A 413 7.74 -22.82 -19.81
N ASP A 414 7.65 -22.32 -21.04
CA ASP A 414 7.63 -23.11 -22.28
C ASP A 414 6.38 -24.00 -22.50
N HIS A 415 5.36 -23.87 -21.65
CA HIS A 415 4.06 -24.53 -21.81
C HIS A 415 2.97 -23.58 -22.35
N LYS A 416 2.05 -24.16 -23.13
CA LYS A 416 0.80 -23.52 -23.56
C LYS A 416 -0.31 -23.87 -22.59
N PHE A 417 -1.07 -22.86 -22.16
CA PHE A 417 -2.18 -23.02 -21.24
C PHE A 417 -3.50 -22.59 -21.87
N SER A 418 -4.50 -23.45 -21.78
CA SER A 418 -5.87 -23.15 -22.21
C SER A 418 -6.88 -23.88 -21.34
N ILE A 419 -8.15 -23.72 -21.67
CA ILE A 419 -9.24 -24.45 -21.02
C ILE A 419 -10.12 -25.10 -22.08
N TRP A 420 -10.66 -26.29 -21.79
CA TRP A 420 -11.64 -26.93 -22.65
C TRP A 420 -12.92 -26.08 -22.73
N TRP A 421 -13.60 -26.10 -23.87
CA TRP A 421 -14.77 -25.26 -24.12
C TRP A 421 -15.93 -25.55 -23.16
N GLU A 422 -16.05 -26.80 -22.70
CA GLU A 422 -16.98 -27.28 -21.67
C GLU A 422 -16.77 -26.55 -20.33
N GLN A 423 -15.54 -26.16 -20.01
CA GLN A 423 -15.18 -25.50 -18.76
C GLN A 423 -15.12 -23.96 -18.90
N GLU A 424 -15.22 -23.41 -20.11
CA GLU A 424 -15.32 -21.96 -20.31
C GLU A 424 -16.42 -21.26 -19.49
N PRO A 425 -17.61 -21.86 -19.26
CA PRO A 425 -18.63 -21.30 -18.39
C PRO A 425 -18.19 -21.04 -16.94
N VAL A 426 -17.18 -21.76 -16.47
CA VAL A 426 -16.71 -21.75 -15.07
C VAL A 426 -15.78 -20.54 -14.79
N ARG A 427 -15.33 -19.83 -15.82
CA ARG A 427 -14.53 -18.60 -15.73
C ARG A 427 -15.26 -17.45 -15.03
N PRO A 428 -14.53 -16.50 -14.40
CA PRO A 428 -13.06 -16.42 -14.34
C PRO A 428 -12.43 -17.36 -13.30
N PHE A 429 -13.18 -17.71 -12.27
CA PHE A 429 -12.81 -18.71 -11.26
C PHE A 429 -14.08 -19.47 -10.87
N GLY A 430 -14.01 -20.78 -10.77
CA GLY A 430 -15.18 -21.56 -10.39
C GLY A 430 -14.89 -23.01 -10.09
N ILE A 431 -15.92 -23.70 -9.62
CA ILE A 431 -15.86 -25.10 -9.22
C ILE A 431 -17.02 -25.83 -9.88
N ALA A 432 -16.71 -26.91 -10.57
CA ALA A 432 -17.67 -27.78 -11.23
C ALA A 432 -17.52 -29.23 -10.77
N SER A 433 -18.61 -29.99 -10.86
CA SER A 433 -18.63 -31.45 -10.82
C SER A 433 -19.26 -31.99 -12.09
N TRP A 434 -18.84 -33.20 -12.50
CA TRP A 434 -19.27 -33.86 -13.73
C TRP A 434 -19.77 -35.26 -13.42
N TYR A 435 -20.98 -35.62 -13.85
CA TYR A 435 -21.69 -36.87 -13.51
C TYR A 435 -21.65 -37.25 -12.02
N THR A 436 -21.44 -36.26 -11.16
CA THR A 436 -21.08 -36.44 -9.75
C THR A 436 -21.70 -35.33 -8.92
N ALA A 437 -22.20 -35.71 -7.75
CA ALA A 437 -22.62 -34.79 -6.72
C ALA A 437 -21.44 -34.48 -5.80
N ALA A 438 -21.27 -33.20 -5.48
CA ALA A 438 -20.17 -32.70 -4.67
C ALA A 438 -20.67 -31.76 -3.58
N GLU A 439 -19.89 -31.63 -2.51
CA GLU A 439 -20.10 -30.63 -1.49
C GLU A 439 -18.82 -29.85 -1.25
N LEU A 440 -18.96 -28.54 -1.01
CA LEU A 440 -17.86 -27.58 -0.88
C LEU A 440 -18.00 -26.78 0.41
N ARG A 441 -16.89 -26.51 1.09
CA ARG A 441 -16.84 -25.58 2.23
C ARG A 441 -15.46 -24.94 2.41
N GLN A 442 -15.40 -23.93 3.27
CA GLN A 442 -14.16 -23.24 3.66
C GLN A 442 -13.34 -22.72 2.47
N ILE A 443 -14.00 -22.20 1.44
CA ILE A 443 -13.35 -21.68 0.24
C ILE A 443 -12.71 -20.32 0.55
N ARG A 444 -11.40 -20.22 0.40
CA ARG A 444 -10.58 -19.04 0.74
C ARG A 444 -9.54 -18.78 -0.35
N ILE A 445 -9.16 -17.52 -0.48
CA ILE A 445 -8.03 -17.09 -1.32
C ILE A 445 -7.05 -16.29 -0.46
N ILE A 446 -5.75 -16.51 -0.67
CA ILE A 446 -4.66 -15.93 0.11
C ILE A 446 -3.62 -15.35 -0.86
N PRO A 447 -2.99 -14.20 -0.56
CA PRO A 447 -1.88 -13.70 -1.37
C PRO A 447 -0.72 -14.70 -1.37
N ALA A 448 -0.15 -15.00 -2.53
CA ALA A 448 1.06 -15.81 -2.65
C ALA A 448 2.28 -14.90 -2.94
N PRO A 449 3.50 -15.35 -2.58
CA PRO A 449 4.74 -14.64 -2.85
C PRO A 449 4.99 -14.38 -4.34
#